data_AF-A0A940TED7-F1
#
_entry.id   AF-A0A940TED7-F1
#
_cell.length_a   1.000
_cell.length_b   1.000
_cell.length_c   1.000
_cell.angle_alpha   90.00
_cell.angle_beta   90.00
_cell.angle_gamma   90.00
#
_symmetry.space_group_name_H-M   'P 1'
#
loop_
_entity.id
_entity.type
_entity.pdbx_description
1 polymer ?
#
loop_
_entity_poly.entity_id
_entity_poly.type
_entity_poly.pdbx_seq_one_letter_code
_entity_poly.pdbx_strand_id
1 'polypeptide(L)'
;MKESICGKSCSLCGDKAKFGCTGCLNTRGFANIASTKTCPIALCAYNKGTDCEACHACGIGYGCNTYKKKDNMSSERLARVMTRRNESKRLSTAFGLIILSVVLNVLSAVLGVGLFPSEAKTVAKLADYGSNVLQFASLIMFFTHSNYYKKAMYLWLVEIVLTVLSALTGSLIVAVIGVIAALFSTKALFEAHSDATVGIDRNIAMEWESLAKLYVTAYALTAASPLLVIVLALFGRLAVLALLAIVILLLVACIKYIILCVKTRNACDKYGKYAMN
;
A
#
# COMPACT_ATOMS: atom_id res chain seq x y z
N MET A 1 -39.36 23.70 17.53
CA MET A 1 -39.30 22.32 17.00
C MET A 1 -37.90 22.07 16.46
N LYS A 2 -37.12 21.13 17.00
CA LYS A 2 -35.77 20.80 16.48
C LYS A 2 -35.94 19.98 15.18
N GLU A 3 -35.61 20.56 14.02
CA GLU A 3 -35.71 19.90 12.69
C GLU A 3 -34.75 18.70 12.54
N SER A 4 -33.68 18.66 13.33
CA SER A 4 -32.65 17.63 13.29
C SER A 4 -32.23 17.20 14.69
N ILE A 5 -31.68 15.98 14.82
CA ILE A 5 -31.19 15.42 16.09
C ILE A 5 -30.02 16.26 16.66
N CYS A 6 -29.26 16.94 15.80
CA CYS A 6 -28.18 17.84 16.20
C CYS A 6 -28.62 19.28 16.48
N GLY A 7 -29.91 19.62 16.31
CA GLY A 7 -30.44 20.96 16.56
C GLY A 7 -30.08 22.02 15.51
N LYS A 8 -29.39 21.64 14.42
CA LYS A 8 -29.01 22.53 13.30
C LYS A 8 -29.86 22.22 12.06
N SER A 9 -30.32 23.23 11.33
CA SER A 9 -31.10 22.96 10.11
C SER A 9 -30.22 22.28 9.06
N CYS A 10 -30.68 21.14 8.55
CA CYS A 10 -29.91 20.36 7.59
C CYS A 10 -29.80 21.06 6.23
N SER A 11 -30.75 21.93 5.88
CA SER A 11 -30.74 22.74 4.64
C SER A 11 -29.66 23.83 4.65
N LEU A 12 -29.28 24.34 5.82
CA LEU A 12 -28.25 25.36 6.01
C LEU A 12 -26.84 24.79 6.24
N CYS A 13 -26.70 23.46 6.27
CA CYS A 13 -25.42 22.80 6.48
C CYS A 13 -24.62 22.79 5.16
N GLY A 14 -23.64 23.68 5.03
CA GLY A 14 -22.77 23.75 3.85
C GLY A 14 -21.99 22.46 3.55
N ASP A 15 -21.82 21.59 4.56
CA ASP A 15 -21.18 20.28 4.42
C ASP A 15 -22.10 19.22 3.80
N LYS A 16 -23.42 19.43 3.79
CA LYS A 16 -24.40 18.50 3.20
C LYS A 16 -24.16 18.31 1.70
N ALA A 17 -23.99 19.42 0.97
CA ALA A 17 -23.75 19.40 -0.47
C ALA A 17 -22.34 18.95 -0.83
N LYS A 18 -21.35 19.18 0.06
CA LYS A 18 -19.94 18.84 -0.17
C LYS A 18 -19.62 17.34 0.02
N PHE A 19 -20.38 16.62 0.85
CA PHE A 19 -20.06 15.23 1.24
C PHE A 19 -21.23 14.25 1.14
N GLY A 20 -22.26 14.56 0.34
CA GLY A 20 -23.38 13.63 0.09
C GLY A 20 -24.15 13.20 1.35
N CYS A 21 -24.09 13.97 2.43
CA CYS A 21 -24.69 13.56 3.70
C CYS A 21 -26.22 13.66 3.66
N THR A 22 -26.93 12.57 3.98
CA THR A 22 -28.41 12.54 4.04
C THR A 22 -29.01 13.36 5.20
N GLY A 23 -28.18 13.84 6.12
CA GLY A 23 -28.58 14.65 7.27
C GLY A 23 -28.99 13.83 8.50
N CYS A 24 -28.86 14.44 9.69
CA CYS A 24 -29.42 13.89 10.93
C CYS A 24 -30.92 14.26 11.02
N LEU A 25 -31.72 13.81 10.04
CA LEU A 25 -33.13 14.14 9.95
C LEU A 25 -33.88 13.59 11.17
N ASN A 26 -34.70 14.44 11.78
CA ASN A 26 -35.55 14.05 12.91
C ASN A 26 -36.82 13.39 12.35
N THR A 27 -36.73 12.15 11.87
CA THR A 27 -37.95 11.45 11.44
C THR A 27 -38.72 11.02 12.68
N ARG A 28 -39.77 11.78 13.04
CA ARG A 28 -40.83 11.29 13.92
C ARG A 28 -41.43 10.06 13.25
N GLY A 29 -41.10 8.88 13.78
CA GLY A 29 -41.35 7.59 13.13
C GLY A 29 -40.04 6.90 12.79
N PHE A 30 -39.61 6.00 13.66
CA PHE A 30 -38.38 5.20 13.60
C PHE A 30 -38.36 4.17 12.45
N ALA A 31 -38.90 4.50 11.27
CA ALA A 31 -39.11 3.54 10.18
C ALA A 31 -37.96 3.45 9.17
N ASN A 32 -37.04 4.42 9.13
CA ASN A 32 -35.94 4.44 8.14
C ASN A 32 -34.53 4.42 8.76
N ILE A 33 -34.37 3.81 9.93
CA ILE A 33 -33.06 3.61 10.57
C ILE A 33 -32.17 2.61 9.82
N ALA A 34 -32.72 1.84 8.87
CA ALA A 34 -31.95 0.93 8.02
C ALA A 34 -30.88 1.63 7.17
N SER A 35 -31.03 2.93 6.86
CA SER A 35 -30.00 3.74 6.18
C SER A 35 -29.02 4.45 7.13
N THR A 36 -29.24 4.36 8.45
CA THR A 36 -28.49 5.08 9.50
C THR A 36 -27.36 4.29 10.15
N LYS A 37 -26.80 3.27 9.50
CA LYS A 37 -25.59 2.56 9.98
C LYS A 37 -24.34 3.47 10.12
N THR A 38 -24.41 4.75 9.75
CA THR A 38 -23.25 5.64 9.59
C THR A 38 -23.22 6.87 10.49
N CYS A 39 -24.24 7.14 11.32
CA CYS A 39 -24.24 8.32 12.21
C CYS A 39 -24.25 7.96 13.71
N PRO A 40 -23.10 8.08 14.41
CA PRO A 40 -22.99 7.77 15.84
C PRO A 40 -23.90 8.62 16.75
N ILE A 41 -24.29 9.82 16.32
CA ILE A 41 -25.21 10.70 17.06
C ILE A 41 -26.63 10.16 17.01
N ALA A 42 -27.10 9.78 15.81
CA ALA A 42 -28.43 9.21 15.62
C ALA A 42 -28.55 7.87 16.36
N LEU A 43 -27.50 7.05 16.35
CA LEU A 43 -27.45 5.81 17.13
C LEU A 43 -27.43 6.08 18.64
N CYS A 44 -26.70 7.10 19.11
CA CYS A 44 -26.72 7.46 20.54
C CYS A 44 -28.09 8.00 20.98
N ALA A 45 -28.73 8.85 20.17
CA ALA A 45 -30.05 9.40 20.44
C ALA A 45 -31.16 8.32 20.35
N TYR A 46 -31.00 7.33 19.48
CA TYR A 46 -31.88 6.15 19.42
C TYR A 46 -31.77 5.30 20.70
N ASN A 47 -30.54 4.97 21.11
CA ASN A 47 -30.30 4.10 22.26
C ASN A 47 -30.58 4.75 23.62
N LYS A 48 -30.46 6.09 23.73
CA LYS A 48 -30.55 6.81 25.01
C LYS A 48 -31.70 7.83 25.08
N GLY A 49 -32.53 7.93 24.05
CA GLY A 49 -33.58 8.93 23.94
C GLY A 49 -33.06 10.30 23.47
N THR A 50 -33.98 11.12 22.96
CA THR A 50 -33.70 12.47 22.42
C THR A 50 -33.22 13.48 23.48
N ASP A 51 -33.40 13.16 24.76
CA ASP A 51 -33.07 14.02 25.90
C ASP A 51 -31.70 13.66 26.51
N CYS A 52 -30.68 13.56 25.65
CA CYS A 52 -29.29 13.37 26.06
C CYS A 52 -28.64 14.62 26.72
N GLU A 53 -29.39 15.72 26.87
CA GLU A 53 -28.98 16.94 27.60
C GLU A 53 -29.33 16.88 29.10
N ALA A 54 -30.44 16.23 29.51
CA ALA A 54 -30.75 15.85 30.90
C ALA A 54 -32.06 15.02 30.95
N CYS A 55 -32.07 13.88 31.65
CA CYS A 55 -33.32 13.20 32.01
C CYS A 55 -33.91 13.86 33.27
N HIS A 56 -34.90 14.74 33.09
CA HIS A 56 -35.54 15.46 34.21
C HIS A 56 -36.40 14.57 35.12
N ALA A 57 -36.67 13.31 34.74
CA ALA A 57 -37.50 12.40 35.54
C ALA A 57 -36.72 11.63 36.63
N CYS A 58 -35.39 11.48 36.50
CA CYS A 58 -34.61 10.58 37.38
C CYS A 58 -33.33 11.21 37.98
N GLY A 59 -33.03 12.49 37.75
CA GLY A 59 -31.91 13.20 38.42
C GLY A 59 -30.48 12.70 38.13
N ILE A 60 -30.30 11.62 37.37
CA ILE A 60 -28.97 11.05 37.04
C ILE A 60 -28.64 11.35 35.57
N GLY A 61 -27.74 12.29 35.34
CA GLY A 61 -27.31 12.73 34.01
C GLY A 61 -26.21 11.84 33.41
N TYR A 62 -26.57 10.78 32.70
CA TYR A 62 -25.61 10.04 31.85
C TYR A 62 -25.43 10.75 30.50
N GLY A 63 -24.74 11.90 30.49
CA GLY A 63 -24.47 12.63 29.25
C GLY A 63 -23.76 11.73 28.22
N CYS A 64 -24.33 11.60 27.02
CA CYS A 64 -23.66 10.87 25.94
C CYS A 64 -22.43 11.67 25.49
N ASN A 65 -21.22 11.15 25.75
CA ASN A 65 -19.96 11.78 25.31
C ASN A 65 -19.92 12.06 23.81
N THR A 66 -20.59 11.23 23.00
CA THR A 66 -20.77 11.44 21.57
C THR A 66 -21.66 12.65 21.29
N TYR A 67 -22.75 12.85 22.04
CA TYR A 67 -23.63 14.01 21.89
C TYR A 67 -22.95 15.32 22.32
N LYS A 68 -22.10 15.29 23.35
CA LYS A 68 -21.28 16.44 23.77
C LYS A 68 -20.30 16.92 22.68
N LYS A 69 -19.91 16.04 21.76
CA LYS A 69 -19.03 16.36 20.61
C LYS A 69 -19.80 16.73 19.34
N LYS A 70 -21.11 16.99 19.42
CA LYS A 70 -21.96 17.30 18.24
C LYS A 70 -21.44 18.46 17.39
N ASP A 71 -20.85 19.47 18.02
CA ASP A 71 -20.36 20.68 17.32
C ASP A 71 -19.05 20.45 16.56
N ASN A 72 -18.19 19.56 17.06
CA ASN A 72 -16.90 19.24 16.43
C ASN A 72 -16.98 18.02 15.51
N MET A 73 -18.12 17.33 15.44
CA MET A 73 -18.22 16.07 14.72
C MET A 73 -18.16 16.21 13.19
N SER A 74 -18.64 17.34 12.64
CA SER A 74 -18.48 17.65 11.22
C SER A 74 -17.01 17.88 10.87
N SER A 75 -16.28 18.68 11.66
CA SER A 75 -14.86 18.94 11.47
C SER A 75 -14.01 17.69 11.68
N GLU A 76 -14.34 16.84 12.65
CA GLU A 76 -13.66 15.55 12.85
C GLU A 76 -13.92 14.57 11.70
N ARG A 77 -15.15 14.51 11.18
CA ARG A 77 -15.46 13.68 10.00
C ARG A 77 -14.74 14.20 8.77
N LEU A 78 -14.68 15.51 8.59
CA LEU A 78 -13.93 16.17 7.52
C LEU A 78 -12.43 15.84 7.62
N ALA A 79 -11.84 15.99 8.81
CA ALA A 79 -10.44 15.65 9.04
C ALA A 79 -10.18 14.17 8.71
N ARG A 80 -11.05 13.24 9.15
CA ARG A 80 -10.93 11.81 8.82
C ARG A 80 -11.00 11.53 7.32
N VAL A 81 -11.91 12.18 6.60
CA VAL A 81 -12.05 12.05 5.14
C VAL A 81 -10.80 12.60 4.42
N MET A 82 -10.33 13.77 4.82
CA MET A 82 -9.13 14.40 4.25
C MET A 82 -7.87 13.57 4.52
N THR A 83 -7.71 13.02 5.73
CA THR A 83 -6.60 12.13 6.06
C THR A 83 -6.63 10.88 5.19
N ARG A 84 -7.78 10.19 5.08
CA ARG A 84 -7.92 9.00 4.22
C ARG A 84 -7.63 9.31 2.75
N ARG A 85 -8.06 10.47 2.26
CA ARG A 85 -7.79 10.93 0.90
C ARG A 85 -6.30 11.16 0.68
N ASN A 86 -5.63 11.85 1.60
CA ASN A 86 -4.21 12.14 1.51
C ASN A 86 -3.37 10.85 1.58
N GLU A 87 -3.75 9.92 2.45
CA GLU A 87 -3.14 8.59 2.54
C GLU A 87 -3.31 7.81 1.24
N SER A 88 -4.54 7.74 0.71
CA SER A 88 -4.84 7.10 -0.58
C SER A 88 -4.03 7.69 -1.74
N LYS A 89 -3.94 9.03 -1.82
CA LYS A 89 -3.15 9.72 -2.86
C LYS A 89 -1.66 9.43 -2.71
N ARG A 90 -1.15 9.40 -1.47
CA ARG A 90 0.24 9.07 -1.17
C ARG A 90 0.56 7.63 -1.58
N LEU A 91 -0.29 6.67 -1.23
CA LEU A 91 -0.17 5.26 -1.64
C LEU A 91 -0.17 5.12 -3.17
N SER A 92 -1.13 5.77 -3.85
CA SER A 92 -1.20 5.78 -5.32
C SER A 92 0.08 6.33 -5.96
N THR A 93 0.60 7.44 -5.42
CA THR A 93 1.85 8.06 -5.89
C THR A 93 3.03 7.10 -5.68
N ALA A 94 3.12 6.46 -4.51
CA ALA A 94 4.18 5.53 -4.19
C ALA A 94 4.18 4.29 -5.11
N PHE A 95 3.02 3.70 -5.41
CA PHE A 95 2.91 2.63 -6.42
C PHE A 95 3.27 3.12 -7.83
N GLY A 96 2.98 4.38 -8.17
CA GLY A 96 3.44 5.00 -9.41
C GLY A 96 4.96 5.06 -9.50
N LEU A 97 5.65 5.41 -8.41
CA LEU A 97 7.11 5.42 -8.33
C LEU A 97 7.70 4.01 -8.43
N ILE A 98 7.06 3.01 -7.82
CA ILE A 98 7.48 1.60 -7.95
C ILE A 98 7.44 1.15 -9.41
N ILE A 99 6.37 1.46 -10.14
CA ILE A 99 6.26 1.09 -11.56
C ILE A 99 7.43 1.66 -12.35
N LEU A 100 7.73 2.96 -12.15
CA LEU A 100 8.85 3.60 -12.83
C LEU A 100 10.20 3.00 -12.41
N SER A 101 10.37 2.69 -11.12
CA SER A 101 11.57 2.02 -10.59
C SER A 101 11.80 0.67 -11.26
N VAL A 102 10.76 -0.16 -11.41
CA VAL A 102 10.85 -1.47 -12.05
C VAL A 102 11.18 -1.33 -13.54
N VAL A 103 10.57 -0.38 -14.24
CA VAL A 103 10.88 -0.11 -15.66
C VAL A 103 12.34 0.28 -15.83
N LEU A 104 12.87 1.15 -14.96
CA LEU A 104 14.29 1.53 -14.99
C LEU A 104 15.21 0.36 -14.63
N ASN A 105 14.80 -0.51 -13.71
CA ASN A 105 15.57 -1.71 -13.35
C ASN A 105 15.66 -2.68 -14.55
N VAL A 106 14.53 -2.94 -15.21
CA VAL A 106 14.49 -3.78 -16.42
C VAL A 106 15.33 -3.16 -17.54
N LEU A 107 15.24 -1.84 -17.75
CA LEU A 107 16.05 -1.13 -18.73
C LEU A 107 17.55 -1.25 -18.42
N SER A 108 17.94 -1.06 -17.16
CA SER A 108 19.31 -1.26 -16.68
C SER A 108 19.79 -2.68 -16.97
N ALA A 109 18.98 -3.68 -16.61
CA ALA A 109 19.32 -5.09 -16.82
C ALA A 109 19.52 -5.43 -18.31
N VAL A 110 18.63 -4.94 -19.19
CA VAL A 110 18.71 -5.18 -20.65
C VAL A 110 19.94 -4.51 -21.26
N LEU A 111 20.16 -3.22 -20.98
CA LEU A 111 21.29 -2.46 -21.54
C LEU A 111 22.63 -2.84 -20.91
N GLY A 112 22.62 -3.40 -19.70
CA GLY A 112 23.78 -3.90 -18.98
C GLY A 112 24.33 -5.21 -19.53
N VAL A 113 23.54 -5.95 -20.33
CA VAL A 113 24.03 -7.15 -21.03
C VAL A 113 25.12 -6.73 -22.01
N GLY A 114 26.25 -7.47 -22.01
CA GLY A 114 27.44 -7.16 -22.80
C GLY A 114 27.28 -7.17 -24.33
N LEU A 115 26.04 -7.22 -24.85
CA LEU A 115 25.68 -7.17 -26.26
C LEU A 115 25.55 -5.73 -26.80
N PHE A 116 25.42 -4.73 -25.91
CA PHE A 116 25.25 -3.33 -26.30
C PHE A 116 26.57 -2.54 -26.26
N PRO A 117 26.69 -1.46 -27.06
CA PRO A 117 27.89 -0.64 -27.11
C PRO A 117 28.14 0.10 -25.77
N SER A 118 29.36 0.63 -25.60
CA SER A 118 29.82 1.16 -24.31
C SER A 118 28.96 2.31 -23.75
N GLU A 119 28.38 3.11 -24.63
CA GLU A 119 27.48 4.23 -24.34
C GLU A 119 26.18 3.74 -23.71
N ALA A 120 25.68 2.57 -24.16
CA ALA A 120 24.50 1.93 -23.58
C ALA A 120 24.74 1.47 -22.14
N LYS A 121 25.98 1.11 -21.78
CA LYS A 121 26.34 0.76 -20.39
C LYS A 121 26.28 1.97 -19.46
N THR A 122 26.58 3.17 -19.96
CA THR A 122 26.38 4.41 -19.19
C THR A 122 24.90 4.66 -18.93
N VAL A 123 24.04 4.47 -19.94
CA VAL A 123 22.59 4.56 -19.79
C VAL A 123 22.06 3.50 -18.81
N ALA A 124 22.59 2.27 -18.88
CA ALA A 124 22.22 1.19 -17.94
C ALA A 124 22.50 1.60 -16.49
N LYS A 125 23.69 2.12 -16.20
CA LYS A 125 24.05 2.61 -14.85
C LYS A 125 23.15 3.75 -14.40
N LEU A 126 22.85 4.71 -15.28
CA LEU A 126 21.92 5.81 -14.94
C LEU A 126 20.52 5.29 -14.62
N ALA A 127 20.03 4.31 -15.37
CA ALA A 127 18.75 3.66 -15.09
C ALA A 127 18.78 2.91 -13.76
N ASP A 128 19.88 2.22 -13.43
CA ASP A 128 20.06 1.54 -12.14
C ASP A 128 20.00 2.52 -10.96
N TYR A 129 20.76 3.62 -11.03
CA TYR A 129 20.72 4.65 -9.99
C TYR A 129 19.33 5.28 -9.87
N GLY A 130 18.68 5.60 -11.00
CA GLY A 130 17.32 6.12 -11.01
C GLY A 130 16.32 5.15 -10.38
N SER A 131 16.44 3.85 -10.66
CA SER A 131 15.60 2.80 -10.07
C SER A 131 15.73 2.77 -8.55
N ASN A 132 16.96 2.80 -8.03
CA ASN A 132 17.24 2.79 -6.59
C ASN A 132 16.71 4.04 -5.88
N VAL A 133 16.88 5.23 -6.48
CA VAL A 133 16.35 6.50 -5.94
C VAL A 133 14.82 6.46 -5.87
N LEU A 134 14.15 5.99 -6.92
CA LEU A 134 12.69 5.88 -6.94
C LEU A 134 12.17 4.84 -5.95
N GLN A 135 12.87 3.71 -5.81
CA GLN A 135 12.54 2.68 -4.83
C GLN A 135 12.65 3.25 -3.41
N PHE A 136 13.73 3.96 -3.09
CA PHE A 136 13.92 4.61 -1.80
C PHE A 136 12.83 5.67 -1.53
N ALA A 137 12.53 6.51 -2.51
CA ALA A 137 11.45 7.51 -2.41
C ALA A 137 10.09 6.86 -2.14
N SER A 138 9.79 5.74 -2.83
CA SER A 138 8.56 4.98 -2.60
C SER A 138 8.50 4.40 -1.17
N LEU A 139 9.60 3.84 -0.67
CA LEU A 139 9.68 3.27 0.68
C LEU A 139 9.48 4.33 1.77
N ILE A 140 10.03 5.53 1.59
CA ILE A 140 9.76 6.68 2.49
C ILE A 140 8.27 7.03 2.47
N MET A 141 7.64 7.02 1.30
CA MET A 141 6.19 7.24 1.20
C MET A 141 5.40 6.15 1.91
N PHE A 142 5.88 4.91 2.00
CA PHE A 142 5.21 3.84 2.74
C PHE A 142 5.61 3.74 4.22
N PHE A 143 6.71 4.36 4.63
CA PHE A 143 7.30 4.20 5.97
C PHE A 143 6.34 4.50 7.12
N THR A 144 5.41 5.44 6.91
CA THR A 144 4.42 5.84 7.93
C THR A 144 3.16 4.96 7.93
N HIS A 145 3.00 4.06 6.95
CA HIS A 145 1.76 3.33 6.75
C HIS A 145 1.73 2.00 7.51
N SER A 146 2.83 1.25 7.50
CA SER A 146 2.89 -0.06 8.19
C SER A 146 4.29 -0.35 8.72
N ASN A 147 4.37 -1.08 9.83
CA ASN A 147 5.63 -1.57 10.38
C ASN A 147 6.32 -2.55 9.42
N TYR A 148 5.56 -3.24 8.55
CA TYR A 148 6.12 -4.10 7.52
C TYR A 148 6.97 -3.31 6.51
N TYR A 149 6.56 -2.09 6.12
CA TYR A 149 7.38 -1.24 5.26
C TYR A 149 8.65 -0.74 5.94
N LYS A 150 8.61 -0.47 7.25
CA LYS A 150 9.81 -0.12 8.02
C LYS A 150 10.81 -1.27 7.97
N LYS A 151 10.33 -2.49 8.24
CA LYS A 151 11.14 -3.72 8.16
C LYS A 151 11.73 -3.90 6.76
N ALA A 152 10.93 -3.76 5.69
CA ALA A 152 11.39 -3.85 4.31
C ALA A 152 12.47 -2.79 4.01
N MET A 153 12.28 -1.55 4.44
CA MET A 153 13.25 -0.48 4.24
C MET A 153 14.58 -0.75 4.95
N TYR A 154 14.55 -1.20 6.21
CA TYR A 154 15.78 -1.53 6.94
C TYR A 154 16.53 -2.70 6.29
N LEU A 155 15.82 -3.75 5.87
CA LEU A 155 16.43 -4.89 5.19
C LEU A 155 17.02 -4.51 3.83
N TRP A 156 16.34 -3.63 3.09
CA TRP A 156 16.83 -3.09 1.82
C TRP A 156 18.09 -2.22 2.00
N LEU A 157 18.15 -1.39 3.05
CA LEU A 157 19.36 -0.64 3.36
C LEU A 157 20.54 -1.56 3.73
N VAL A 158 20.27 -2.62 4.51
CA VAL A 158 21.28 -3.64 4.83
C VAL A 158 21.77 -4.34 3.56
N GLU A 159 20.87 -4.70 2.64
CA GLU A 159 21.19 -5.28 1.34
C GLU A 159 22.14 -4.37 0.53
N ILE A 160 21.88 -3.06 0.47
CA ILE A 160 22.76 -2.10 -0.23
C ILE A 160 24.15 -2.08 0.40
N VAL A 161 24.22 -1.98 1.73
CA VAL A 161 25.51 -1.95 2.45
C VAL A 161 26.29 -3.23 2.18
N LEU A 162 25.62 -4.39 2.22
CA LEU A 162 26.24 -5.69 1.92
C LEU A 162 26.70 -5.78 0.46
N THR A 163 25.93 -5.23 -0.48
CA THR A 163 26.29 -5.19 -1.90
C THR A 163 27.54 -4.35 -2.13
N VAL A 164 27.62 -3.15 -1.53
CA VAL A 164 28.81 -2.29 -1.59
C VAL A 164 30.00 -2.96 -0.92
N LEU A 165 29.81 -3.54 0.28
CA LEU A 165 30.87 -4.23 1.00
C LEU A 165 31.41 -5.44 0.22
N SER A 166 30.53 -6.21 -0.43
CA SER A 166 30.91 -7.31 -1.31
C SER A 166 31.73 -6.81 -2.50
N ALA A 167 31.36 -5.68 -3.10
CA ALA A 167 32.10 -5.11 -4.22
C ALA A 167 33.49 -4.59 -3.82
N LEU A 168 33.62 -4.01 -2.62
CA LEU A 168 34.89 -3.50 -2.10
C LEU A 168 35.84 -4.61 -1.64
N THR A 169 35.31 -5.65 -1.02
CA THR A 169 36.10 -6.75 -0.43
C THR A 169 36.32 -7.92 -1.39
N GLY A 170 35.48 -8.05 -2.43
CA GLY A 170 35.41 -9.25 -3.26
C GLY A 170 34.91 -10.50 -2.51
N SER A 171 34.40 -10.34 -1.27
CA SER A 171 34.04 -11.48 -0.42
C SER A 171 32.76 -12.14 -0.87
N LEU A 172 32.88 -13.40 -1.32
CA LEU A 172 31.74 -14.24 -1.66
C LEU A 172 30.79 -14.47 -0.47
N ILE A 173 31.32 -14.56 0.75
CA ILE A 173 30.51 -14.73 1.97
C ILE A 173 29.59 -13.52 2.15
N VAL A 174 30.14 -12.31 1.99
CA VAL A 174 29.36 -11.07 2.08
C VAL A 174 28.30 -11.01 0.97
N ALA A 175 28.64 -11.42 -0.26
CA ALA A 175 27.70 -11.52 -1.36
C ALA A 175 26.51 -12.44 -1.03
N VAL A 176 26.78 -13.64 -0.49
CA VAL A 176 25.75 -14.61 -0.11
C VAL A 176 24.84 -14.06 0.99
N ILE A 177 25.39 -13.42 2.02
CA ILE A 177 24.60 -12.76 3.06
C ILE A 177 23.73 -11.65 2.46
N GLY A 178 24.26 -10.88 1.51
CA GLY A 178 23.53 -9.86 0.76
C GLY A 178 22.31 -10.43 0.03
N VAL A 179 22.48 -11.54 -0.68
CA VAL A 179 21.39 -12.23 -1.38
C VAL A 179 20.31 -12.74 -0.41
N ILE A 180 20.71 -13.27 0.75
CA ILE A 180 19.76 -13.69 1.79
C ILE A 180 18.98 -12.48 2.33
N ALA A 181 19.67 -11.37 2.60
CA ALA A 181 19.04 -10.13 3.03
C ALA A 181 18.04 -9.60 1.98
N ALA A 182 18.39 -9.65 0.69
CA ALA A 182 17.52 -9.27 -0.42
C ALA A 182 16.24 -10.12 -0.49
N LEU A 183 16.35 -11.44 -0.26
CA LEU A 183 15.18 -12.35 -0.19
C LEU A 183 14.23 -11.96 0.95
N PHE A 184 14.75 -11.71 2.15
CA PHE A 184 13.94 -11.28 3.29
C PHE A 184 13.35 -9.89 3.09
N SER A 185 14.12 -8.97 2.51
CA SER A 185 13.69 -7.62 2.14
C SER A 185 12.50 -7.69 1.17
N THR A 186 12.65 -8.45 0.09
CA THR A 186 11.61 -8.67 -0.92
C THR A 186 10.36 -9.27 -0.30
N LYS A 187 10.49 -10.33 0.52
CA LYS A 187 9.35 -10.93 1.20
C LYS A 187 8.61 -9.92 2.08
N ALA A 188 9.34 -9.16 2.90
CA ALA A 188 8.75 -8.14 3.77
C ALA A 188 8.04 -7.04 2.98
N LEU A 189 8.56 -6.67 1.80
CA LEU A 189 7.93 -5.70 0.91
C LEU A 189 6.56 -6.18 0.39
N PHE A 190 6.47 -7.44 -0.05
CA PHE A 190 5.21 -8.02 -0.51
C PHE A 190 4.18 -8.16 0.61
N GLU A 191 4.61 -8.57 1.82
CA GLU A 191 3.74 -8.58 3.00
C GLU A 191 3.21 -7.17 3.31
N ALA A 192 4.05 -6.14 3.17
CA ALA A 192 3.66 -4.75 3.35
C ALA A 192 2.67 -4.26 2.27
N HIS A 193 2.82 -4.69 1.02
CA HIS A 193 1.86 -4.39 -0.05
C HIS A 193 0.50 -5.04 0.19
N SER A 194 0.47 -6.31 0.64
CA SER A 194 -0.78 -6.96 1.04
C SER A 194 -1.46 -6.17 2.17
N ASP A 195 -0.76 -5.93 3.28
CA ASP A 195 -1.27 -5.21 4.45
C ASP A 195 -1.84 -3.82 4.10
N ALA A 196 -1.13 -3.05 3.27
CA ALA A 196 -1.56 -1.73 2.82
C ALA A 196 -2.84 -1.74 1.96
N THR A 197 -3.13 -2.86 1.30
CA THR A 197 -4.25 -2.98 0.36
C THR A 197 -5.46 -3.69 0.94
N VAL A 198 -5.32 -4.40 2.08
CA VAL A 198 -6.44 -5.05 2.79
C VAL A 198 -7.58 -4.07 3.09
N GLY A 199 -7.26 -2.83 3.47
CA GLY A 199 -8.26 -1.79 3.76
C GLY A 199 -8.94 -1.17 2.54
N ILE A 200 -8.44 -1.43 1.33
CA ILE A 200 -8.92 -0.87 0.07
C ILE A 200 -9.71 -1.92 -0.70
N ASP A 201 -9.09 -3.06 -0.99
CA ASP A 201 -9.69 -4.19 -1.69
C ASP A 201 -8.96 -5.49 -1.31
N ARG A 202 -9.67 -6.36 -0.59
CA ARG A 202 -9.15 -7.65 -0.12
C ARG A 202 -8.70 -8.56 -1.26
N ASN A 203 -9.29 -8.45 -2.44
CA ASN A 203 -8.89 -9.27 -3.58
C ASN A 203 -7.48 -8.92 -4.06
N ILE A 204 -7.12 -7.63 -4.08
CA ILE A 204 -5.76 -7.24 -4.51
C ILE A 204 -4.74 -7.61 -3.43
N ALA A 205 -5.11 -7.56 -2.15
CA ALA A 205 -4.24 -8.03 -1.06
C ALA A 205 -3.89 -9.53 -1.21
N MET A 206 -4.89 -10.37 -1.53
CA MET A 206 -4.64 -11.80 -1.81
C MET A 206 -3.77 -12.02 -3.06
N GLU A 207 -3.94 -11.18 -4.09
CA GLU A 207 -3.08 -11.21 -5.28
C GLU A 207 -1.62 -10.86 -4.94
N TRP A 208 -1.39 -9.92 -4.03
CA TRP A 208 -0.05 -9.57 -3.53
C TRP A 208 0.63 -10.74 -2.81
N GLU A 209 -0.10 -11.46 -1.95
CA GLU A 209 0.42 -12.64 -1.26
C GLU A 209 0.74 -13.80 -2.22
N SER A 210 -0.12 -14.01 -3.21
CA SER A 210 0.10 -15.02 -4.25
C SER A 210 1.35 -14.68 -5.09
N LEU A 211 1.48 -13.41 -5.47
CA LEU A 211 2.64 -12.93 -6.21
C LEU A 211 3.93 -13.01 -5.39
N ALA A 212 3.87 -12.78 -4.08
CA ALA A 212 5.03 -12.90 -3.18
C ALA A 212 5.68 -14.28 -3.30
N LYS A 213 4.87 -15.35 -3.27
CA LYS A 213 5.36 -16.73 -3.39
C LYS A 213 6.06 -16.96 -4.72
N LEU A 214 5.45 -16.52 -5.82
CA LEU A 214 6.02 -16.66 -7.15
C LEU A 214 7.33 -15.87 -7.29
N TYR A 215 7.33 -14.60 -6.88
CA TYR A 215 8.45 -13.69 -7.04
C TYR A 215 9.66 -14.09 -6.17
N VAL A 216 9.42 -14.42 -4.90
CA VAL A 216 10.49 -14.90 -4.00
C VAL A 216 11.07 -16.22 -4.50
N THR A 217 10.24 -17.13 -5.02
CA THR A 217 10.72 -18.39 -5.61
C THR A 217 11.55 -18.14 -6.87
N ALA A 218 11.09 -17.25 -7.75
CA ALA A 218 11.82 -16.84 -8.95
C ALA A 218 13.21 -16.29 -8.60
N TYR A 219 13.24 -15.36 -7.65
CA TYR A 219 14.45 -14.70 -7.20
C TYR A 219 15.42 -15.68 -6.52
N ALA A 220 14.91 -16.59 -5.67
CA ALA A 220 15.72 -17.63 -5.05
C ALA A 220 16.35 -18.57 -6.09
N LEU A 221 15.60 -18.95 -7.14
CA LEU A 221 16.13 -19.76 -8.24
C LEU A 221 17.23 -19.02 -9.01
N THR A 222 17.07 -17.73 -9.28
CA THR A 222 18.11 -16.91 -9.92
C THR A 222 19.36 -16.81 -9.05
N ALA A 223 19.21 -16.59 -7.73
CA ALA A 223 20.30 -16.57 -6.78
C ALA A 223 21.07 -17.91 -6.70
N ALA A 224 20.35 -19.03 -6.79
CA ALA A 224 20.96 -20.37 -6.80
C ALA A 224 21.54 -20.77 -8.17
N SER A 225 21.19 -20.04 -9.25
CA SER A 225 21.56 -20.41 -10.62
C SER A 225 23.08 -20.54 -10.87
N PRO A 226 23.99 -19.75 -10.26
CA PRO A 226 25.44 -19.93 -10.47
C PRO A 226 25.94 -21.30 -9.98
N LEU A 227 25.40 -21.79 -8.85
CA LEU A 227 25.70 -23.14 -8.35
C LEU A 227 25.14 -24.21 -9.29
N LEU A 228 23.93 -23.99 -9.81
CA LEU A 228 23.29 -24.88 -10.77
C LEU A 228 24.11 -24.99 -12.07
N VAL A 229 24.69 -23.88 -12.54
CA VAL A 229 25.54 -23.85 -13.74
C VAL A 229 26.82 -24.66 -13.54
N ILE A 230 27.44 -24.61 -12.35
CA ILE A 230 28.63 -25.42 -12.05
C ILE A 230 28.30 -26.92 -12.12
N VAL A 231 27.15 -27.33 -11.60
CA VAL A 231 26.69 -28.73 -11.65
C VAL A 231 26.24 -29.15 -13.05
N LEU A 232 25.53 -28.29 -13.77
CA LEU A 232 24.97 -28.56 -15.10
C LEU A 232 25.97 -28.32 -16.24
N ALA A 233 27.13 -27.72 -16.00
CA ALA A 233 28.23 -27.65 -16.97
C ALA A 233 28.65 -29.05 -17.45
N LEU A 234 28.40 -30.09 -16.63
CA LEU A 234 28.56 -31.50 -16.99
C LEU A 234 27.51 -31.99 -18.01
N PHE A 235 26.39 -31.29 -18.17
CA PHE A 235 25.23 -31.66 -18.99
C PHE A 235 24.90 -30.67 -20.12
N GLY A 236 25.80 -29.70 -20.39
CA GLY A 236 25.82 -28.82 -21.57
C GLY A 236 24.48 -28.15 -21.94
N ARG A 237 23.67 -28.81 -22.78
CA ARG A 237 22.41 -28.27 -23.33
C ARG A 237 21.29 -28.14 -22.30
N LEU A 238 21.25 -29.00 -21.28
CA LEU A 238 20.23 -28.94 -20.22
C LEU A 238 20.40 -27.70 -19.32
N ALA A 239 21.65 -27.26 -19.12
CA ALA A 239 21.96 -26.04 -18.35
C ALA A 239 21.33 -24.79 -18.98
N VAL A 240 21.45 -24.66 -20.30
CA VAL A 240 20.95 -23.50 -21.05
C VAL A 240 19.42 -23.43 -21.00
N LEU A 241 18.73 -24.57 -21.16
CA LEU A 241 17.27 -24.63 -21.08
C LEU A 241 16.77 -24.27 -19.67
N ALA A 242 17.45 -24.74 -18.62
CA ALA A 242 17.10 -24.42 -17.24
C ALA A 242 17.26 -22.91 -16.95
N LEU A 243 18.35 -22.30 -17.39
CA LEU A 243 18.56 -20.85 -17.24
C LEU A 243 17.50 -20.03 -17.98
N LEU A 244 17.17 -20.42 -19.23
CA LEU A 244 16.10 -19.76 -20.00
C LEU A 244 14.75 -19.85 -19.29
N ALA A 245 14.42 -21.00 -18.71
CA ALA A 245 13.18 -21.17 -17.95
C ALA A 245 13.13 -20.25 -16.71
N ILE A 246 14.24 -20.11 -15.99
CA ILE A 246 14.35 -19.19 -14.83
C ILE A 246 14.14 -17.74 -15.28
N VAL A 247 14.75 -17.31 -16.39
CA VAL A 247 14.60 -15.96 -16.93
C VAL A 247 13.14 -15.69 -17.34
N ILE A 248 12.49 -16.63 -18.03
CA ILE A 248 11.08 -16.50 -18.43
C ILE A 248 10.18 -16.38 -17.19
N LEU A 249 10.42 -17.21 -16.17
CA LEU A 249 9.65 -17.17 -14.93
C LEU A 249 9.80 -15.82 -14.21
N LEU A 250 11.02 -15.27 -14.19
CA LEU A 250 11.28 -13.96 -13.60
C LEU A 250 10.61 -12.82 -14.39
N LEU A 251 10.62 -12.88 -15.73
CA LEU A 251 9.87 -11.93 -16.58
C LEU A 251 8.37 -11.97 -16.30
N VAL A 252 7.78 -13.16 -16.19
CA VAL A 252 6.36 -13.33 -15.85
C VAL A 252 6.06 -12.73 -14.47
N ALA A 253 6.93 -12.96 -13.49
CA ALA A 253 6.78 -12.39 -12.16
C ALA A 253 6.85 -10.85 -12.17
N CYS A 254 7.78 -10.26 -12.93
CA CYS A 254 7.90 -8.81 -13.10
C CYS A 254 6.68 -8.19 -13.80
N ILE A 255 6.17 -8.82 -14.87
CA ILE A 255 4.97 -8.35 -15.57
C ILE A 255 3.77 -8.36 -14.62
N LYS A 256 3.56 -9.46 -13.88
CA LYS A 256 2.50 -9.55 -12.88
C LYS A 256 2.65 -8.49 -11.78
N TYR A 257 3.89 -8.21 -11.35
CA TYR A 257 4.18 -7.16 -10.39
C TYR A 257 3.76 -5.77 -10.88
N ILE A 258 4.11 -5.42 -12.13
CA ILE A 258 3.72 -4.14 -12.74
C ILE A 258 2.19 -4.04 -12.86
N ILE A 259 1.54 -5.10 -13.37
CA ILE A 259 0.07 -5.13 -13.51
C ILE A 259 -0.60 -4.91 -12.16
N LEU A 260 -0.12 -5.58 -11.11
CA LEU A 260 -0.69 -5.47 -9.78
C LEU A 260 -0.42 -4.10 -9.15
N CYS A 261 0.74 -3.48 -9.40
CA CYS A 261 1.01 -2.09 -9.03
C CYS A 261 0.02 -1.13 -9.69
N VAL A 262 -0.24 -1.28 -11.00
CA VAL A 262 -1.20 -0.44 -11.73
C VAL A 262 -2.62 -0.63 -11.17
N LYS A 263 -3.03 -1.87 -10.95
CA LYS A 263 -4.34 -2.20 -10.36
C LYS A 263 -4.49 -1.59 -8.97
N THR A 264 -3.46 -1.71 -8.13
CA THR A 264 -3.43 -1.15 -6.77
C THR A 264 -3.48 0.37 -6.78
N ARG A 265 -2.71 1.02 -7.66
CA ARG A 265 -2.73 2.47 -7.85
C ARG A 265 -4.14 2.96 -8.23
N ASN A 266 -4.76 2.31 -9.22
CA ASN A 266 -6.10 2.66 -9.66
C ASN A 266 -7.15 2.45 -8.55
N ALA A 267 -7.02 1.37 -7.78
CA ALA A 267 -7.88 1.11 -6.62
C ALA A 267 -7.71 2.19 -5.53
N CYS A 268 -6.46 2.60 -5.25
CA CYS A 268 -6.17 3.70 -4.34
C CYS A 268 -6.83 5.00 -4.81
N ASP A 269 -6.66 5.38 -6.08
CA ASP A 269 -7.25 6.60 -6.66
C ASP A 269 -8.79 6.58 -6.59
N LYS A 270 -9.40 5.41 -6.83
CA LYS A 270 -10.84 5.22 -6.74
C LYS A 270 -11.34 5.34 -5.30
N TYR A 271 -10.64 4.72 -4.35
CA TYR A 271 -10.95 4.77 -2.93
C TYR A 271 -10.90 6.20 -2.38
N GLY A 272 -9.87 6.97 -2.75
CA GLY A 272 -9.73 8.37 -2.35
C GLY A 272 -10.85 9.27 -2.88
N LYS A 273 -11.42 8.95 -4.05
CA LYS A 273 -12.60 9.65 -4.59
C LYS A 273 -13.89 9.29 -3.85
N TYR A 274 -14.11 8.02 -3.54
CA TYR A 274 -15.31 7.59 -2.81
C TYR A 274 -15.33 7.98 -1.34
N ALA A 275 -14.17 8.15 -0.70
CA ALA A 275 -14.11 8.64 0.67
C ALA A 275 -14.75 10.04 0.85
N MET A 276 -15.00 10.78 -0.24
CA MET A 276 -15.67 12.09 -0.22
C MET A 276 -17.20 12.03 -0.34
N ASN A 277 -17.77 10.88 -0.71
CA ASN A 277 -19.22 10.68 -0.85
C ASN A 277 -19.79 9.92 0.35
#